data_AF-A0A3A1WUY0-F1
#
_entry.id   AF-A0A3A1WUY0-F1
#
_cell.length_a   1.000
_cell.length_b   1.000
_cell.length_c   1.000
_cell.angle_alpha   90.00
_cell.angle_beta   90.00
_cell.angle_gamma   90.00
#
_symmetry.space_group_name_H-M   'P 1'
#
loop_
_entity.id
_entity.type
_entity.pdbx_description
1 polymer ?
#
loop_
_entity_poly.entity_id
_entity_poly.type
_entity_poly.pdbx_seq_one_letter_code
_entity_poly.pdbx_strand_id
1 'polypeptide(L)'
;MDQAVADGLTVSIKYHPRIAKVLLDKTKAKEIENYYKKCADDGATYDDIEASKRAMSSMEVILGEPSRLERLAIDIHDHYISSCDSDPDRIQKAMIVCSSRKIAYSLLLKFKDKYPEWFEEKKTPDGVTATDEELKELKPMPFMAMVSSVGSNDEAEMYNYLGGVKNDKRCEELDAAFKQEKSN
;
A
#
# COMPACT_ATOMS: atom_id res chain seq x y z
N MET A 1 -4.58 14.69 -25.38
CA MET A 1 -3.50 14.02 -24.62
C MET A 1 -2.51 13.38 -25.58
N ASP A 2 -2.99 12.75 -26.65
CA ASP A 2 -2.16 12.12 -27.69
C ASP A 2 -1.10 13.02 -28.32
N GLN A 3 -1.40 14.31 -28.52
CA GLN A 3 -0.42 15.25 -29.07
C GLN A 3 0.75 15.50 -28.10
N ALA A 4 0.50 15.60 -26.79
CA ALA A 4 1.57 15.71 -25.79
C ALA A 4 2.42 14.42 -25.70
N VAL A 5 1.82 13.26 -26.01
CA VAL A 5 2.57 11.99 -26.12
C VAL A 5 3.41 11.97 -27.40
N ALA A 6 2.85 12.40 -28.53
CA ALA A 6 3.56 12.49 -29.81
C ALA A 6 4.73 13.49 -29.76
N ASP A 7 4.54 14.59 -29.03
CA ASP A 7 5.54 15.63 -28.81
C ASP A 7 6.58 15.24 -27.73
N GLY A 8 6.45 14.05 -27.12
CA GLY A 8 7.38 13.54 -26.10
C GLY A 8 7.27 14.23 -24.73
N LEU A 9 6.27 15.08 -24.52
CA LEU A 9 6.04 15.78 -23.25
C LEU A 9 5.52 14.85 -22.16
N THR A 10 4.75 13.82 -22.51
CA THR A 10 4.21 12.83 -21.57
C THR A 10 4.33 11.42 -22.12
N VAL A 11 4.43 10.42 -21.24
CA VAL A 11 4.42 9.00 -21.64
C VAL A 11 3.01 8.46 -21.83
N SER A 12 2.86 7.38 -22.61
CA SER A 12 1.59 6.67 -22.77
C SER A 12 1.20 5.94 -21.48
N ILE A 13 -0.07 6.06 -21.08
CA ILE A 13 -0.63 5.37 -19.91
C ILE A 13 -1.44 4.17 -20.39
N LYS A 14 -1.09 2.97 -19.90
CA LYS A 14 -1.81 1.73 -20.19
C LYS A 14 -2.51 1.24 -18.94
N TYR A 15 -3.78 0.85 -19.08
CA TYR A 15 -4.56 0.25 -18.00
C TYR A 15 -4.59 -1.26 -18.11
N HIS A 16 -4.08 -1.95 -17.08
CA HIS A 16 -4.09 -3.41 -16.97
C HIS A 16 -5.00 -3.81 -15.79
N PRO A 17 -6.27 -4.16 -16.02
CA PRO A 17 -7.16 -4.55 -14.94
C PRO A 17 -6.71 -5.87 -14.32
N ARG A 18 -6.47 -5.87 -13.01
CA ARG A 18 -6.25 -7.08 -12.20
C ARG A 18 -7.38 -7.22 -11.18
N ILE A 19 -8.27 -8.20 -11.42
CA ILE A 19 -9.46 -8.41 -10.59
C ILE A 19 -9.13 -9.45 -9.50
N ALA A 20 -8.99 -9.01 -8.25
CA ALA A 20 -8.92 -9.91 -7.11
C ALA A 20 -10.33 -10.40 -6.73
N LYS A 21 -10.58 -11.71 -6.83
CA LYS A 21 -11.86 -12.31 -6.41
C LYS A 21 -12.10 -12.03 -4.92
N VAL A 22 -13.14 -11.26 -4.62
CA VAL A 22 -13.66 -11.11 -3.26
C VAL A 22 -14.41 -12.41 -2.92
N LEU A 23 -13.77 -13.31 -2.18
CA LEU A 23 -14.49 -14.40 -1.55
C LEU A 23 -15.08 -13.85 -0.25
N LEU A 24 -16.39 -13.60 -0.24
CA LEU A 24 -17.08 -13.18 0.97
C LEU A 24 -17.00 -14.33 1.98
N ASP A 25 -16.33 -14.11 3.11
CA ASP A 25 -16.32 -15.07 4.20
C ASP A 25 -17.74 -15.14 4.79
N LYS A 26 -18.43 -16.24 4.50
CA LYS A 26 -19.82 -16.47 4.93
C LYS A 26 -19.96 -16.43 6.45
N THR A 27 -18.89 -16.73 7.19
CA THR A 27 -18.87 -16.69 8.65
C THR A 27 -18.91 -15.24 9.13
N LYS A 28 -18.01 -14.40 8.60
CA LYS A 28 -17.97 -12.96 8.93
C LYS A 28 -19.24 -12.23 8.49
N ALA A 29 -19.78 -12.56 7.32
CA ALA A 29 -21.06 -12.02 6.87
C ALA A 29 -22.19 -12.31 7.88
N LYS A 30 -22.22 -13.53 8.42
CA LYS A 30 -23.20 -13.97 9.41
C LYS A 30 -22.99 -13.33 10.79
N GLU A 31 -21.74 -13.10 11.20
CA GLU A 31 -21.41 -12.36 12.42
C GLU A 31 -21.90 -10.91 12.35
N ILE A 32 -21.69 -10.24 11.20
CA ILE A 32 -22.19 -8.90 10.94
C ILE A 32 -23.72 -8.88 11.01
N GLU A 33 -24.40 -9.82 10.35
CA GLU A 33 -25.87 -9.95 10.43
C GLU A 33 -26.37 -10.16 11.86
N ASN A 34 -25.69 -11.00 12.64
CA ASN A 34 -26.06 -11.29 14.03
C ASN A 34 -25.85 -10.09 14.95
N TYR A 35 -24.77 -9.32 14.76
CA TYR A 35 -24.53 -8.08 15.50
C TYR A 35 -25.69 -7.09 15.32
N TYR A 36 -26.16 -6.91 14.08
CA TYR A 36 -27.29 -6.01 13.83
C TYR A 36 -28.63 -6.53 14.33
N LYS A 37 -28.87 -7.85 14.32
CA LYS A 37 -30.05 -8.43 14.98
C LYS A 37 -30.04 -8.11 16.47
N LYS A 38 -28.89 -8.29 17.12
CA LYS A 38 -28.72 -7.96 18.53
C LYS A 38 -28.95 -6.46 18.81
N CYS A 39 -28.42 -5.56 17.99
CA CYS A 39 -28.69 -4.12 18.13
C CYS A 39 -30.17 -3.77 17.97
N ALA A 40 -30.90 -4.46 17.08
CA ALA A 40 -32.34 -4.31 16.94
C ALA A 40 -33.09 -4.80 18.19
N ASP A 41 -32.69 -5.95 18.73
CA ASP A 41 -33.28 -6.53 19.94
C ASP A 41 -32.99 -5.67 21.19
N ASP A 42 -31.82 -5.01 21.24
CA ASP A 42 -31.38 -4.12 22.32
C ASP A 42 -32.01 -2.69 22.23
N GLY A 43 -32.92 -2.46 21.28
CA GLY A 43 -33.74 -1.24 21.21
C GLY A 43 -33.12 -0.06 20.45
N ALA A 44 -32.08 -0.28 19.65
CA ALA A 44 -31.58 0.75 18.74
C ALA A 44 -32.64 1.10 17.69
N THR A 45 -32.75 2.38 17.31
CA THR A 45 -33.74 2.77 16.30
C THR A 45 -33.35 2.22 14.92
N TYR A 46 -34.35 1.99 14.07
CA TYR A 46 -34.12 1.50 12.71
C TYR A 46 -33.13 2.39 11.94
N ASP A 47 -33.21 3.71 12.14
CA ASP A 47 -32.32 4.69 11.51
C ASP A 47 -30.89 4.62 12.06
N ASP A 48 -30.68 4.34 13.35
CA ASP A 48 -29.34 4.12 13.93
C ASP A 48 -28.70 2.84 13.39
N ILE A 49 -29.50 1.79 13.19
CA ILE A 49 -29.03 0.52 12.62
C ILE A 49 -28.73 0.68 11.13
N GLU A 50 -29.55 1.40 10.37
CA GLU A 50 -29.30 1.75 8.96
C GLU A 50 -28.08 2.64 8.80
N ALA A 51 -27.92 3.67 9.64
CA ALA A 51 -26.77 4.57 9.62
C ALA A 51 -25.48 3.82 10.01
N SER A 52 -25.54 2.95 11.02
CA SER A 52 -24.42 2.10 11.44
C SER A 52 -24.11 1.00 10.41
N LYS A 53 -25.13 0.43 9.76
CA LYS A 53 -24.96 -0.43 8.57
C LYS A 53 -24.27 0.31 7.46
N ARG A 54 -24.70 1.51 7.09
CA ARG A 54 -24.08 2.31 6.02
C ARG A 54 -22.66 2.77 6.40
N ALA A 55 -22.44 3.20 7.64
CA ALA A 55 -21.15 3.65 8.13
C ALA A 55 -20.12 2.51 8.30
N MET A 56 -20.57 1.30 8.68
CA MET A 56 -19.72 0.10 8.73
C MET A 56 -19.80 -0.75 7.45
N SER A 57 -20.61 -0.38 6.44
CA SER A 57 -20.92 -1.27 5.32
C SER A 57 -19.72 -1.54 4.42
N SER A 58 -19.13 -2.68 4.73
CA SER A 58 -18.59 -3.67 3.82
C SER A 58 -17.26 -3.34 3.15
N MET A 59 -17.07 -2.17 2.53
CA MET A 59 -15.95 -2.02 1.61
C MET A 59 -14.60 -2.02 2.34
N GLU A 60 -14.40 -1.22 3.38
CA GLU A 60 -13.12 -1.23 4.12
C GLU A 60 -12.86 -2.56 4.83
N VAL A 61 -13.88 -3.20 5.39
CA VAL A 61 -13.75 -4.51 6.05
C VAL A 61 -13.42 -5.62 5.04
N ILE A 62 -14.04 -5.57 3.86
CA ILE A 62 -13.78 -6.49 2.75
C ILE A 62 -12.39 -6.24 2.16
N LEU A 63 -12.01 -4.98 1.96
CA LEU A 63 -10.72 -4.58 1.40
C LEU A 63 -9.58 -4.88 2.37
N GLY A 64 -9.80 -4.66 3.66
CA GLY A 64 -8.84 -4.91 4.74
C GLY A 64 -8.84 -6.34 5.28
N GLU A 65 -9.59 -7.26 4.66
CA GLU A 65 -9.63 -8.66 5.09
C GLU A 65 -8.22 -9.28 5.01
N PRO A 66 -7.68 -9.86 6.11
CA PRO A 66 -6.28 -10.28 6.16
C PRO A 66 -5.86 -11.27 5.07
N SER A 67 -6.71 -12.26 4.73
CA SER A 67 -6.39 -13.26 3.70
C SER A 67 -6.36 -12.65 2.29
N ARG A 68 -7.21 -11.65 2.04
CA ARG A 68 -7.21 -10.86 0.81
C ARG A 68 -5.94 -10.03 0.70
N LEU A 69 -5.55 -9.32 1.75
CA LEU A 69 -4.31 -8.52 1.76
C LEU A 69 -3.08 -9.41 1.54
N GLU A 70 -3.09 -10.61 2.11
CA GLU A 70 -2.02 -11.59 1.90
C GLU A 70 -1.90 -12.02 0.43
N ARG A 71 -3.03 -12.37 -0.21
CA ARG A 71 -3.06 -12.72 -1.64
C ARG A 71 -2.65 -11.55 -2.52
N LEU A 72 -3.06 -10.33 -2.14
CA LEU A 72 -2.70 -9.11 -2.86
C LEU A 72 -1.21 -8.82 -2.77
N ALA A 73 -0.59 -9.00 -1.61
CA ALA A 73 0.85 -8.82 -1.44
C ALA A 73 1.64 -9.76 -2.35
N ILE A 74 1.27 -11.04 -2.40
CA ILE A 74 1.89 -12.04 -3.30
C ILE A 74 1.70 -11.64 -4.76
N ASP A 75 0.47 -11.32 -5.17
CA ASP A 75 0.18 -10.98 -6.56
C ASP A 75 0.94 -9.73 -7.04
N ILE A 76 1.03 -8.70 -6.20
CA ILE A 76 1.78 -7.48 -6.48
C ILE A 76 3.28 -7.78 -6.55
N HIS A 77 3.82 -8.54 -5.60
CA HIS A 77 5.22 -8.94 -5.58
C HIS A 77 5.59 -9.67 -6.87
N ASP A 78 4.88 -10.75 -7.19
CA ASP A 78 5.18 -11.60 -8.34
C ASP A 78 5.05 -10.82 -9.65
N HIS A 79 4.05 -9.94 -9.73
CA HIS A 79 3.88 -9.06 -10.89
C HIS A 79 5.02 -8.05 -11.03
N TYR A 80 5.48 -7.45 -9.92
CA TYR A 80 6.57 -6.49 -9.95
C TYR A 80 7.88 -7.17 -10.37
N ILE A 81 8.23 -8.31 -9.75
CA ILE A 81 9.43 -9.08 -10.11
C ILE A 81 9.38 -9.53 -11.58
N SER A 82 8.25 -10.10 -12.02
CA SER A 82 8.10 -10.50 -13.42
C SER A 82 8.20 -9.33 -14.40
N SER A 83 7.75 -8.12 -13.99
CA SER A 83 7.88 -6.92 -14.80
C SER A 83 9.35 -6.48 -14.90
N CYS A 84 10.09 -6.51 -13.79
CA CYS A 84 11.53 -6.25 -13.74
C CYS A 84 12.33 -7.23 -14.61
N ASP A 85 12.05 -8.52 -14.49
CA ASP A 85 12.74 -9.56 -15.27
C ASP A 85 12.46 -9.48 -16.78
N SER A 86 11.28 -8.98 -17.17
CA SER A 86 10.90 -8.85 -18.57
C SER A 86 11.56 -7.65 -19.27
N ASP A 87 12.01 -6.66 -18.52
CA ASP A 87 12.63 -5.42 -19.02
C ASP A 87 13.70 -4.93 -18.03
N PRO A 88 14.84 -5.65 -17.93
CA PRO A 88 15.84 -5.44 -16.87
C PRO A 88 16.63 -4.14 -17.01
N ASP A 89 16.71 -3.59 -18.22
CA ASP A 89 17.40 -2.32 -18.49
C ASP A 89 16.55 -1.11 -18.09
N ARG A 90 15.26 -1.31 -17.80
CA ARG A 90 14.33 -0.26 -17.43
C ARG A 90 14.29 -0.08 -15.91
N ILE A 91 14.52 1.15 -15.47
CA ILE A 91 14.28 1.53 -14.07
C ILE A 91 12.79 1.41 -13.75
N GLN A 92 12.44 0.54 -12.80
CA GLN A 92 11.05 0.31 -12.39
C GLN A 92 10.80 0.84 -10.98
N LYS A 93 10.04 1.92 -10.90
CA LYS A 93 9.52 2.46 -9.64
C LYS A 93 8.01 2.26 -9.61
N ALA A 94 7.49 1.80 -8.47
CA ALA A 94 6.08 1.45 -8.31
C ALA A 94 5.46 2.18 -7.11
N MET A 95 4.18 2.51 -7.24
CA MET A 95 3.38 3.10 -6.17
C MET A 95 2.10 2.29 -5.98
N ILE A 96 1.84 1.88 -4.75
CA ILE A 96 0.62 1.16 -4.37
C ILE A 96 -0.29 2.12 -3.62
N VAL A 97 -1.44 2.44 -4.20
CA VAL A 97 -2.43 3.33 -3.59
C VAL A 97 -3.54 2.50 -2.93
N CYS A 98 -3.78 2.74 -1.65
CA CYS A 98 -4.79 2.03 -0.87
C CYS A 98 -5.96 2.96 -0.50
N SER A 99 -7.12 2.37 -0.20
CA SER A 99 -8.35 3.12 0.14
C SER A 99 -8.27 3.84 1.49
N SER A 100 -7.48 3.33 2.44
CA SER A 100 -7.29 3.94 3.75
C SER A 100 -5.91 3.64 4.33
N ARG A 101 -5.46 4.49 5.27
CA ARG A 101 -4.16 4.35 5.94
C ARG A 101 -4.02 3.01 6.68
N LYS A 102 -5.09 2.58 7.36
CA LYS A 102 -5.12 1.31 8.10
C LYS A 102 -4.92 0.10 7.19
N ILE A 103 -5.56 0.12 6.00
CA ILE A 103 -5.41 -0.93 5.00
C ILE A 103 -4.00 -0.91 4.41
N ALA A 104 -3.46 0.26 4.10
CA ALA A 104 -2.09 0.41 3.60
C ALA A 104 -1.07 -0.16 4.60
N TYR A 105 -1.20 0.17 5.89
CA TYR A 105 -0.31 -0.33 6.92
C TYR A 105 -0.44 -1.84 7.10
N SER A 106 -1.67 -2.35 7.12
CA SER A 106 -1.92 -3.80 7.20
C SER A 106 -1.31 -4.54 6.01
N LEU A 107 -1.40 -3.99 4.80
CA LEU A 107 -0.79 -4.56 3.60
C LEU A 107 0.74 -4.50 3.67
N LEU A 108 1.31 -3.39 4.14
CA LEU A 108 2.75 -3.25 4.36
C LEU A 108 3.28 -4.33 5.32
N LEU A 109 2.56 -4.62 6.40
CA LEU A 109 2.92 -5.68 7.34
C LEU A 109 2.90 -7.06 6.66
N LYS A 110 1.99 -7.31 5.71
CA LYS A 110 1.99 -8.55 4.89
C LYS A 110 3.22 -8.63 3.98
N PHE A 111 3.64 -7.53 3.38
CA PHE A 111 4.89 -7.49 2.64
C PHE A 111 6.09 -7.77 3.55
N LYS A 112 6.14 -7.14 4.73
CA LYS A 112 7.25 -7.30 5.68
C LYS A 112 7.40 -8.73 6.22
N ASP A 113 6.28 -9.40 6.44
CA ASP A 113 6.25 -10.79 6.89
C ASP A 113 6.74 -11.77 5.81
N LYS A 114 6.36 -11.54 4.55
CA LYS A 114 6.69 -12.45 3.43
C LYS A 114 8.01 -12.17 2.74
N TYR A 115 8.37 -10.90 2.63
CA TYR A 115 9.51 -10.37 1.88
C TYR A 115 10.33 -9.44 2.78
N PRO A 116 10.86 -9.94 3.91
CA PRO A 116 11.59 -9.11 4.86
C PRO A 116 12.81 -8.40 4.23
N GLU A 117 13.40 -8.97 3.19
CA GLU A 117 14.51 -8.40 2.43
C GLU A 117 14.18 -7.06 1.77
N TRP A 118 12.91 -6.79 1.43
CA TRP A 118 12.47 -5.48 0.91
C TRP A 118 12.50 -4.37 1.96
N PHE A 119 12.66 -4.72 3.24
CA PHE A 119 12.70 -3.78 4.36
C PHE A 119 14.12 -3.58 4.90
N GLU A 120 15.11 -4.24 4.32
CA GLU A 120 16.52 -3.98 4.59
C GLU A 120 16.94 -2.67 3.92
N GLU A 121 17.62 -1.81 4.68
CA GLU A 121 18.09 -0.52 4.16
C GLU A 121 19.32 -0.72 3.27
N LYS A 122 19.18 -0.37 1.98
CA LYS A 122 20.25 -0.38 1.00
C LYS A 122 20.30 0.97 0.30
N LYS A 123 21.46 1.32 -0.25
CA LYS A 123 21.59 2.53 -1.07
C LYS A 123 21.10 2.30 -2.50
N THR A 124 21.31 1.10 -3.01
CA THR A 124 20.97 0.68 -4.37
C THR A 124 20.20 -0.63 -4.36
N PRO A 125 19.37 -0.90 -5.37
CA PRO A 125 18.80 -2.22 -5.58
C PRO A 125 19.90 -3.28 -5.82
N ASP A 126 19.56 -4.54 -5.60
CA ASP A 126 20.48 -5.65 -5.85
C ASP A 126 20.84 -5.73 -7.35
N GLY A 127 22.13 -5.89 -7.65
CA GLY A 127 22.64 -5.96 -9.03
C GLY A 127 22.84 -4.61 -9.73
N VAL A 128 22.41 -3.50 -9.12
CA VAL A 128 22.64 -2.15 -9.68
C VAL A 128 24.01 -1.63 -9.22
N THR A 129 24.87 -1.29 -10.18
CA THR A 129 26.17 -0.65 -9.91
C THR A 129 26.06 0.86 -9.91
N ALA A 130 26.64 1.51 -8.89
CA ALA A 130 26.75 2.96 -8.78
C ALA A 130 28.22 3.35 -8.53
N THR A 131 28.64 4.53 -8.99
CA THR A 131 29.97 5.07 -8.71
C THR A 131 30.08 5.51 -7.26
N ASP A 132 31.31 5.71 -6.76
CA ASP A 132 31.53 6.21 -5.40
C ASP A 132 30.91 7.60 -5.15
N GLU A 133 30.78 8.41 -6.20
CA GLU A 133 30.14 9.73 -6.15
C GLU A 133 28.62 9.57 -6.02
N GLU A 134 28.01 8.74 -6.86
CA GLU A 134 26.57 8.43 -6.79
C GLU A 134 26.19 7.82 -5.43
N LEU A 135 26.99 6.88 -4.93
CA LEU A 135 26.77 6.25 -3.62
C LEU A 135 26.85 7.23 -2.46
N LYS A 136 27.57 8.35 -2.58
CA LYS A 136 27.59 9.40 -1.55
C LYS A 136 26.29 10.19 -1.52
N GLU A 137 25.63 10.36 -2.65
CA GLU A 137 24.36 11.08 -2.77
C GLU A 137 23.16 10.20 -2.38
N LEU A 138 23.27 8.88 -2.52
CA LEU A 138 22.24 7.93 -2.13
C LEU A 138 22.21 7.70 -0.62
N LYS A 139 21.00 7.79 -0.05
CA LYS A 139 20.73 7.44 1.35
C LYS A 139 20.27 5.99 1.45
N PRO A 140 20.71 5.22 2.47
CA PRO A 140 20.15 3.90 2.73
C PRO A 140 18.65 3.99 3.02
N MET A 141 17.88 3.10 2.41
CA MET A 141 16.44 3.03 2.62
C MET A 141 15.86 1.66 2.25
N PRO A 142 14.69 1.30 2.78
CA PRO A 142 14.03 0.08 2.38
C PRO A 142 13.54 0.20 0.93
N PHE A 143 13.46 -0.94 0.25
CA PHE A 143 12.92 -1.06 -1.09
C PHE A 143 11.42 -0.70 -1.14
N MET A 144 10.70 -0.97 -0.04
CA MET A 144 9.30 -0.59 0.12
C MET A 144 9.09 0.24 1.40
N ALA A 145 8.38 1.36 1.25
CA ALA A 145 7.95 2.19 2.37
C ALA A 145 6.51 2.68 2.19
N MET A 146 5.76 2.74 3.29
CA MET A 146 4.49 3.45 3.32
C MET A 146 4.72 4.93 3.64
N VAL A 147 3.99 5.77 2.89
CA VAL A 147 3.94 7.23 3.03
C VAL A 147 2.49 7.61 3.30
N SER A 148 2.23 8.33 4.38
CA SER A 148 0.90 8.84 4.69
C SER A 148 0.96 9.89 5.80
N SER A 149 -0.05 10.74 5.92
CA SER A 149 -0.20 11.63 7.07
C SER A 149 -0.41 10.85 8.37
N VAL A 150 0.04 11.41 9.49
CA VAL A 150 -0.23 10.86 10.83
C VAL A 150 -1.48 11.50 11.43
N GLY A 151 -2.24 10.73 12.21
CA GLY A 151 -3.35 11.20 13.02
C GLY A 151 -3.13 10.91 14.50
N SER A 152 -3.74 11.72 15.37
CA SER A 152 -3.70 11.53 16.83
C SER A 152 -4.35 10.21 17.30
N ASN A 153 -5.20 9.62 16.46
CA ASN A 153 -5.96 8.40 16.75
C ASN A 153 -5.38 7.17 16.04
N ASP A 154 -4.19 7.30 15.44
CA ASP A 154 -3.52 6.16 14.82
C ASP A 154 -3.00 5.20 15.90
N GLU A 155 -2.99 3.90 15.59
CA GLU A 155 -2.36 2.91 16.47
C GLU A 155 -0.87 3.23 16.66
N ALA A 156 -0.36 3.02 17.87
CA ALA A 156 0.98 3.46 18.26
C ALA A 156 2.07 2.91 17.32
N GLU A 157 1.93 1.65 16.86
CA GLU A 157 2.88 1.03 15.94
C GLU A 157 2.92 1.74 14.58
N MET A 158 1.74 2.03 14.01
CA MET A 158 1.62 2.76 12.73
C MET A 158 2.11 4.21 12.88
N TYR A 159 1.72 4.89 13.95
CA TYR A 159 2.16 6.25 14.25
C TYR A 159 3.69 6.34 14.32
N ASN A 160 4.31 5.42 15.07
CA ASN A 160 5.76 5.36 15.22
C ASN A 160 6.44 5.01 13.89
N TYR A 161 5.90 4.06 13.13
CA TYR A 161 6.42 3.70 11.81
C TYR A 161 6.43 4.89 10.84
N LEU A 162 5.36 5.69 10.82
CA LEU A 162 5.25 6.89 9.98
C LEU A 162 6.15 8.05 10.45
N GLY A 163 6.89 7.87 11.54
CA GLY A 163 7.82 8.87 12.08
C GLY A 163 7.19 9.90 13.01
N GLY A 164 5.91 9.75 13.35
CA GLY A 164 5.18 10.62 14.26
C GLY A 164 5.36 12.11 13.95
N VAL A 165 5.89 12.88 14.89
CA VAL A 165 6.15 14.32 14.73
C VAL A 165 7.17 14.67 13.64
N LYS A 166 7.96 13.68 13.17
CA LYS A 166 8.96 13.85 12.09
C LYS A 166 8.45 13.35 10.73
N ASN A 167 7.15 13.06 10.61
CA ASN A 167 6.56 12.48 9.41
C ASN A 167 6.85 13.34 8.15
N ASP A 168 6.65 14.66 8.22
CA ASP A 168 6.85 15.54 7.05
C ASP A 168 8.26 15.40 6.48
N LYS A 169 9.28 15.46 7.34
CA LYS A 169 10.68 15.26 6.95
C LYS A 169 10.93 13.86 6.38
N ARG A 170 10.35 12.82 6.98
CA ARG A 170 10.47 11.44 6.49
C ARG A 170 9.85 11.29 5.10
N CYS A 171 8.68 11.90 4.87
CA CYS A 171 8.01 11.90 3.58
C CYS A 171 8.84 12.60 2.50
N GLU A 172 9.44 13.76 2.84
CA GLU A 172 10.34 14.48 1.93
C GLU A 172 11.57 13.64 1.55
N GLU A 173 12.18 12.94 2.51
CA GLU A 173 13.33 12.07 2.25
C GLU A 173 12.96 10.88 1.35
N LEU A 174 11.79 10.28 1.55
CA LEU A 174 11.29 9.20 0.69
C LEU A 174 10.91 9.69 -0.72
N ASP A 175 10.28 10.86 -0.85
CA ASP A 175 9.96 11.46 -2.15
C ASP A 175 11.22 11.79 -2.95
N ALA A 176 12.23 12.39 -2.31
CA ALA A 176 13.49 12.73 -2.95
C ALA A 176 14.18 11.48 -3.50
N ALA A 177 14.23 10.41 -2.70
CA ALA A 177 14.90 9.20 -3.14
C ALA A 177 14.09 8.38 -4.16
N PHE A 178 12.76 8.38 -4.09
CA PHE A 178 11.92 7.71 -5.10
C PHE A 178 12.18 8.23 -6.52
N LYS A 179 12.61 9.51 -6.64
CA LYS A 179 12.99 10.16 -7.90
C LYS A 179 14.44 9.86 -8.33
N GLN A 180 15.28 9.33 -7.44
CA GLN A 180 16.64 8.91 -7.78
C GLN A 180 16.59 7.54 -8.43
N GLU A 181 17.13 7.43 -9.65
CA GLU A 181 17.04 6.20 -10.46
C GLU A 181 17.67 4.98 -9.78
N LYS A 182 18.81 5.20 -9.13
CA LYS A 182 19.62 4.15 -8.48
C LYS A 182 19.33 3.97 -7.00
N SER A 183 18.37 4.70 -6.42
CA SER A 183 17.94 4.43 -5.04
C SER A 183 17.33 3.04 -4.97
N ASN A 184 17.50 2.38 -3.82
CA ASN A 184 16.75 1.16 -3.48
C ASN A 184 15.24 1.45 -3.56
#